data_AF-A0AAW6T309-F1
#
_entry.id   AF-A0AAW6T309-F1
#
_cell.length_a   1.000
_cell.length_b   1.000
_cell.length_c   1.000
_cell.angle_alpha   90.00
_cell.angle_beta   90.00
_cell.angle_gamma   90.00
#
_symmetry.space_group_name_H-M   'P 1'
#
loop_
_entity.id
_entity.type
_entity.pdbx_description
1 polymer ?
#
loop_
_entity_poly.entity_id
_entity_poly.type
_entity_poly.pdbx_seq_one_letter_code
_entity_poly.pdbx_strand_id
1 'polypeptide(L)' 'MFANLNGWHAIILLVIILLLFGAPKLPALARSLGQSMKIFKNEVKTEQKGDAETGAGDAPTSETESKQ' A
#
# COMPACT_ATOMS: atom_id res chain seq x y z
N MET A 1 19.76 -4.82 -25.55
CA MET A 1 20.59 -5.52 -24.55
C MET A 1 19.97 -5.53 -23.14
N PHE A 2 18.63 -5.50 -23.00
CA PHE A 2 17.96 -5.43 -21.68
C PHE A 2 16.95 -6.58 -21.44
N ALA A 3 16.73 -7.44 -22.43
CA ALA A 3 15.77 -8.55 -22.36
C ALA A 3 16.26 -9.76 -21.55
N ASN A 4 17.49 -9.73 -21.03
CA ASN A 4 18.05 -10.72 -20.11
C ASN A 4 17.94 -10.30 -18.64
N LEU A 5 17.15 -9.28 -18.31
CA LEU A 5 16.67 -9.06 -16.94
C LEU A 5 15.57 -10.09 -16.66
N ASN A 6 16.01 -11.34 -16.66
CA ASN A 6 15.36 -12.54 -16.17
C ASN A 6 14.40 -12.18 -15.05
N GLY A 7 13.09 -12.11 -15.35
CA GLY A 7 12.03 -11.92 -14.35
C GLY A 7 12.13 -12.91 -13.19
N TRP A 8 12.87 -14.01 -13.40
CA TRP A 8 13.33 -14.93 -12.39
C TRP A 8 14.02 -14.27 -11.18
N HIS A 9 14.85 -13.23 -11.38
CA HIS A 9 15.50 -12.52 -10.28
C HIS A 9 14.50 -11.75 -9.42
N ALA A 10 13.47 -11.17 -10.03
CA ALA A 10 12.41 -10.49 -9.30
C ALA A 10 11.62 -11.47 -8.43
N ILE A 11 11.35 -12.69 -8.93
CA ILE A 11 10.72 -13.76 -8.14
C ILE A 11 11.59 -14.16 -6.96
N ILE A 12 12.90 -14.37 -7.18
CA ILE A 12 13.84 -14.73 -6.10
C ILE A 12 13.90 -13.64 -5.03
N LEU A 13 13.97 -12.37 -5.43
CA LEU A 13 13.94 -11.25 -4.49
C LEU A 13 12.64 -11.22 -3.69
N LEU A 14 11.50 -11.44 -4.35
CA LEU A 14 10.20 -11.50 -3.70
C LEU A 14 10.13 -12.63 -2.67
N VAL A 15 10.68 -13.80 -2.99
CA VAL A 15 10.78 -14.94 -2.05
C VAL A 15 11.64 -14.60 -0.84
N ILE A 16 12.79 -13.94 -1.02
CA ILE A 16 13.67 -13.51 0.09
C ILE A 16 12.93 -12.53 1.01
N ILE A 17 12.24 -11.54 0.43
CA ILE A 17 11.45 -10.58 1.21
C ILE A 17 10.31 -11.31 1.95
N LEU A 18 9.64 -12.28 1.30
CA LEU A 18 8.58 -13.06 1.92
C LEU A 18 9.10 -13.94 3.08
N LEU A 19 10.33 -14.44 3.01
CA LEU A 19 10.97 -15.19 4.09
C LEU A 19 11.34 -14.29 5.28
N LEU A 20 11.83 -13.07 5.02
CA LEU A 20 12.22 -12.12 6.07
C LEU A 20 11.02 -11.46 6.76
N PHE A 21 10.04 -11.04 5.97
CA PHE A 21 8.88 -10.29 6.47
C PHE A 21 7.66 -11.19 6.73
N GLY A 22 7.53 -12.32 6.03
CA GLY A 22 6.37 -13.20 6.08
C GLY A 22 5.26 -12.79 5.10
N ALA A 23 4.49 -13.78 4.64
CA ALA A 23 3.37 -13.60 3.72
C ALA A 23 2.29 -12.58 4.17
N PRO A 24 1.91 -12.47 5.46
CA PRO A 24 0.86 -11.51 5.87
C PRO A 24 1.38 -10.08 6.06
N LYS A 25 2.69 -9.86 6.25
CA LYS A 25 3.23 -8.53 6.57
C LYS A 25 3.44 -7.65 5.34
N LEU A 26 3.84 -8.22 4.20
CA LEU A 26 3.92 -7.48 2.93
C LEU A 26 2.60 -6.83 2.51
N PRO A 27 1.46 -7.55 2.45
CA PRO A 27 0.19 -6.95 2.05
C PRO A 27 -0.35 -5.97 3.10
N ALA A 28 -0.02 -6.14 4.38
CA ALA A 28 -0.39 -5.19 5.43
C ALA A 28 0.37 -3.85 5.26
N LEU A 29 1.69 -3.90 5.07
CA LEU A 29 2.53 -2.72 4.82
C LEU A 29 2.15 -2.01 3.52
N ALA A 30 1.86 -2.77 2.46
CA ALA A 30 1.40 -2.20 1.20
C ALA A 30 0.04 -1.51 1.34
N ARG A 31 -0.88 -2.06 2.14
CA ARG A 31 -2.19 -1.44 2.42
C ARG A 31 -2.04 -0.13 3.19
N SER A 32 -1.26 -0.10 4.26
CA SER A 32 -1.06 1.13 5.05
C SER A 32 -0.34 2.21 4.24
N LEU A 33 0.70 1.84 3.50
CA LEU A 33 1.42 2.78 2.64
C LEU A 33 0.54 3.27 1.48
N GLY A 34 -0.27 2.38 0.90
CA GLY A 34 -1.22 2.71 -0.16
C GLY A 34 -2.31 3.68 0.31
N GLN A 35 -2.80 3.54 1.54
CA GLN A 35 -3.75 4.50 2.13
C GLN A 35 -3.09 5.88 2.32
N SER A 36 -1.88 5.95 2.89
CA SER A 36 -1.15 7.21 3.03
C SER A 36 -0.85 7.87 1.68
N MET A 37 -0.46 7.08 0.67
CA MET A 37 -0.21 7.57 -0.69
C MET A 37 -1.49 8.03 -1.38
N LYS A 38 -2.64 7.38 -1.15
CA LYS A 38 -3.94 7.77 -1.70
C LYS A 38 -4.38 9.12 -1.14
N ILE A 39 -4.24 9.31 0.16
CA ILE A 39 -4.55 10.59 0.83
C ILE A 39 -3.62 11.67 0.28
N PHE A 40 -2.31 11.46 0.30
CA PHE A 40 -1.34 12.42 -0.24
C PHE A 40 -1.60 12.77 -1.71
N LYS A 41 -1.95 11.77 -2.54
CA LYS A 41 -2.30 12.00 -3.95
C LYS A 41 -3.58 12.82 -4.08
N ASN A 42 -4.59 12.55 -3.25
CA ASN A 42 -5.85 13.28 -3.27
C ASN A 42 -5.64 14.73 -2.83
N GLU A 43 -4.95 15.00 -1.73
CA GLU A 43 -4.66 16.36 -1.27
C GLU A 43 -3.90 17.16 -2.34
N VAL A 44 -2.81 16.60 -2.88
CA VAL A 44 -2.01 17.27 -3.93
C VAL A 44 -2.81 17.50 -5.22
N LYS A 45 -3.74 16.60 -5.55
CA LYS A 45 -4.58 16.73 -6.75
C LYS A 45 -5.72 17.73 -6.54
N THR A 46 -6.26 17.83 -5.34
CA THR A 46 -7.24 18.84 -4.94
C THR A 46 -6.63 20.24 -4.92
N GLU A 47 -5.38 20.39 -4.46
CA GLU A 47 -4.67 21.68 -4.53
C GLU A 47 -4.36 22.13 -5.96
N GLN A 48 -4.11 21.18 -6.88
CA GLN A 48 -3.88 21.49 -8.30
C GLN A 48 -5.17 21.69 -9.12
N LYS A 49 -6.30 21.18 -8.63
CA LYS A 49 -7.58 21.20 -9.33
C LYS A 49 -8.67 21.53 -8.31
N GLY A 50 -8.82 22.82 -8.01
CA GLY A 50 -9.90 23.31 -7.17
C GLY A 50 -11.25 22.72 -7.62
N ASP A 51 -11.92 22.09 -6.65
CA ASP A 51 -13.29 21.58 -6.68
C ASP A 51 -13.58 20.35 -7.58
N ALA A 52 -13.78 19.19 -6.93
CA ALA A 52 -14.76 18.14 -7.26
C ALA A 52 -14.56 16.88 -6.38
N GLU A 53 -15.37 16.78 -5.32
CA GLU A 53 -15.97 15.61 -4.64
C GLU A 53 -15.13 14.39 -4.17
N THR A 54 -15.13 14.25 -2.83
CA THR A 54 -15.26 13.05 -1.96
C THR A 54 -15.93 11.85 -2.65
N GLY A 55 -15.59 10.57 -2.46
CA GLY A 55 -14.79 9.87 -1.47
C GLY A 55 -15.27 8.41 -1.56
N ALA A 56 -14.34 7.45 -1.62
CA ALA A 56 -14.70 6.04 -1.61
C ALA A 56 -13.64 5.22 -0.86
N GLY A 57 -14.10 4.59 0.21
CA GLY A 57 -13.42 3.49 0.90
C GLY A 57 -13.25 3.72 2.39
N ASP A 58 -14.37 3.64 3.12
CA ASP A 58 -14.42 3.36 4.56
C ASP A 58 -13.86 1.95 4.88
N ALA A 59 -13.60 1.73 6.18
CA ALA A 59 -12.69 0.80 6.84
C ALA A 59 -13.00 -0.72 6.71
N PRO A 60 -12.23 -1.61 7.40
CA PRO A 60 -12.59 -1.87 8.80
C PRO A 60 -11.43 -2.23 9.78
N THR A 61 -11.68 -1.89 11.05
CA THR A 61 -11.28 -2.59 12.28
C THR A 61 -9.86 -2.42 12.85
N SER A 62 -9.76 -1.59 13.89
CA SER A 62 -9.36 -2.04 15.25
C SER A 62 -9.76 -0.97 16.26
N GLU A 63 -11.06 -0.92 16.56
CA GLU A 63 -11.47 -0.60 17.93
C GLU A 63 -10.99 -1.75 18.82
N THR A 64 -9.98 -1.48 19.63
CA THR A 64 -9.75 -2.18 20.91
C THR A 64 -9.45 -1.07 21.91
N GLU A 65 -10.46 -0.28 22.19
CA GLU A 65 -10.58 0.50 23.40
C GLU A 65 -11.92 0.13 24.03
N SER A 66 -11.91 -0.12 25.34
CA SER A 66 -13.05 -0.48 26.21
C SER A 66 -13.44 -1.97 26.31
N LYS A 67 -12.88 -2.64 27.33
CA LYS A 67 -13.69 -2.98 28.52
C LYS A 67 -12.85 -3.52 29.70
N GLN A 68 -13.00 -2.81 30.82
CA GLN A 68 -12.68 -3.12 32.23
C GLN A 68 -11.22 -3.06 32.68
#